data_AF-A0A932LUC7-F1
#
_entry.id   AF-A0A932LUC7-F1
#
_cell.length_a   1.000
_cell.length_b   1.000
_cell.length_c   1.000
_cell.angle_alpha   90.00
_cell.angle_beta   90.00
_cell.angle_gamma   90.00
#
_symmetry.space_group_name_H-M   'P 1'
#
loop_
_entity.id
_entity.type
_entity.pdbx_description
1 polymer ?
#
loop_
_entity_poly.entity_id
_entity_poly.type
_entity_poly.pdbx_seq_one_letter_code
_entity_poly.pdbx_strand_id
1 'polypeptide(L)' 'MPTDSVTADPQVRFHLPVELGQAAEVTGQCRLHKGPIHHMTASLKQGGKVKTTARTRFFETRMA' A
#
# COMPACT_ATOMS: atom_id res chain seq x y z
N MET A 1 -19.06 -8.28 -12.16
CA MET A 1 -17.88 -7.99 -13.00
C MET A 1 -16.76 -7.56 -12.06
N PRO A 2 -15.55 -8.15 -12.12
CA PRO A 2 -14.41 -7.60 -11.40
C PRO A 2 -14.19 -6.16 -11.87
N THR A 3 -14.10 -5.21 -10.95
CA THR A 3 -13.70 -3.84 -11.24
C THR A 3 -12.19 -3.74 -11.08
N ASP A 4 -11.50 -3.41 -12.17
CA ASP A 4 -10.09 -3.03 -12.09
C ASP A 4 -9.94 -1.74 -11.28
N SER A 5 -8.75 -1.52 -10.74
CA SER A 5 -8.44 -0.29 -10.01
C SER A 5 -7.09 0.25 -10.43
N VAL A 6 -7.02 1.57 -10.61
CA VAL A 6 -5.77 2.27 -10.96
C VAL A 6 -5.15 2.89 -9.72
N THR A 7 -3.82 2.82 -9.62
CA THR A 7 -3.07 3.43 -8.52
C THR A 7 -3.02 4.94 -8.71
N ALA A 8 -3.24 5.70 -7.63
CA ALA A 8 -3.12 7.14 -7.66
C ALA A 8 -2.47 7.71 -6.40
N ASP A 9 -1.59 8.68 -6.61
CA ASP A 9 -0.87 9.41 -5.56
C ASP A 9 -0.20 8.49 -4.53
N PRO A 10 0.73 7.60 -4.96
CA PRO A 10 1.48 6.77 -4.05
C PRO A 10 2.46 7.63 -3.25
N GLN A 11 2.30 7.62 -1.93
CA GLN A 11 3.19 8.30 -1.00
C GLN A 11 3.94 7.26 -0.17
N VAL A 12 5.26 7.21 -0.35
CA VAL A 12 6.14 6.27 0.34
C VAL A 12 7.07 7.03 1.28
N ARG A 13 7.19 6.54 2.51
CA ARG A 13 8.13 7.07 3.51
C ARG A 13 9.06 5.97 3.97
N PHE A 14 10.35 6.23 3.85
CA PHE A 14 11.43 5.39 4.33
C PHE A 14 11.88 5.87 5.70
N HIS A 15 11.87 4.97 6.69
CA HIS A 15 12.24 5.28 8.07
C HIS A 15 13.61 4.73 8.42
N LEU A 16 13.94 3.54 7.91
CA LEU A 16 15.19 2.83 8.17
C LEU A 16 15.64 2.10 6.89
N PRO A 17 16.96 1.86 6.71
CA PRO A 17 17.45 1.03 5.62
C PRO A 17 16.85 -0.37 5.63
N VAL A 18 16.59 -0.92 4.44
CA VAL A 18 16.16 -2.31 4.25
C VAL A 18 17.40 -3.17 4.13
N GLU A 19 17.45 -4.25 4.90
CA GLU A 19 18.58 -5.18 4.89
C GLU A 19 18.34 -6.27 3.82
N LEU A 20 19.32 -6.49 2.96
CA LEU A 20 19.27 -7.55 1.96
C LEU A 20 19.38 -8.93 2.62
N GLY A 21 18.67 -9.92 2.08
CA GLY A 21 18.66 -11.28 2.61
C GLY A 21 17.85 -11.47 3.91
N GLN A 22 17.38 -10.39 4.54
CA GLN A 22 16.49 -10.47 5.69
C GLN A 22 15.03 -10.58 5.24
N ALA A 23 14.30 -11.55 5.81
CA ALA A 23 12.87 -11.70 5.58
C ALA A 23 12.10 -10.41 5.90
N ALA A 24 11.27 -9.98 4.95
CA ALA A 24 10.42 -8.80 5.06
C ALA A 24 8.95 -9.21 5.11
N GLU A 25 8.23 -8.67 6.08
CA GLU A 25 6.78 -8.78 6.17
C GLU A 25 6.16 -7.52 5.56
N VAL A 26 5.37 -7.70 4.50
CA VAL A 26 4.63 -6.61 3.86
C VAL A 26 3.15 -6.78 4.17
N THR A 27 2.56 -5.77 4.80
CA THR A 27 1.14 -5.75 5.15
C THR A 27 0.46 -4.57 4.50
N GLY A 28 -0.74 -4.79 3.96
CA GLY A 28 -1.61 -3.78 3.38
C GLY A 28 -2.98 -3.80 4.03
N GLN A 29 -3.58 -2.63 4.23
CA GLN A 29 -4.93 -2.49 4.78
C GLN A 29 -5.69 -1.38 4.04
N CYS A 30 -6.90 -1.69 3.57
CA CYS A 30 -7.86 -0.69 3.12
C CYS A 30 -8.46 -0.02 4.35
N ARG A 31 -8.27 1.30 4.49
CA ARG A 31 -8.74 2.08 5.63
C ARG A 31 -10.11 2.68 5.41
N LEU A 32 -10.42 3.04 4.17
CA LEU A 32 -11.65 3.72 3.81
C LEU A 32 -12.01 3.40 2.36
N HIS A 33 -13.28 3.09 2.15
CA HIS A 33 -13.90 3.03 0.83
C HIS A 33 -14.90 4.18 0.74
N LYS A 34 -14.72 5.08 -0.23
CA LYS A 34 -15.62 6.21 -0.46
C LYS A 34 -15.94 6.31 -1.96
N GLY A 35 -17.07 5.75 -2.36
CA GLY A 35 -17.43 5.66 -3.78
C GLY A 35 -16.38 4.86 -4.54
N PRO A 36 -15.88 5.33 -5.70
CA PRO A 36 -14.88 4.59 -6.47
C PRO A 36 -13.46 4.70 -5.89
N ILE A 37 -13.27 5.27 -4.69
CA ILE A 37 -11.94 5.53 -4.13
C ILE A 37 -11.66 4.61 -2.93
N HIS A 38 -10.55 3.87 -2.99
CA HIS A 38 -10.00 3.11 -1.87
C HIS A 38 -8.78 3.81 -1.30
N HIS A 39 -8.80 4.07 0.00
CA HIS A 39 -7.62 4.55 0.72
C HIS A 39 -6.86 3.37 1.32
N MET A 40 -5.66 3.14 0.83
CA MET A 40 -4.82 2.01 1.24
C MET A 40 -3.63 2.51 2.04
N THR A 41 -3.29 1.76 3.09
CA THR A 41 -2.04 1.92 3.84
C THR A 41 -1.26 0.63 3.79
N ALA A 42 0.06 0.70 3.64
CA ALA A 42 0.93 -0.47 3.70
C ALA A 42 2.15 -0.21 4.57
N SER A 43 2.73 -1.29 5.11
CA SER A 43 3.99 -1.24 5.85
C SER A 43 4.88 -2.41 5.50
N LEU A 44 6.19 -2.15 5.48
CA LEU A 44 7.23 -3.17 5.39
C LEU A 44 7.94 -3.25 6.74
N LYS A 45 7.99 -4.45 7.32
CA LYS A 45 8.68 -4.74 8.58
C LYS A 45 9.80 -5.76 8.36
N GLN A 46 10.94 -5.52 9.00
CA GLN A 46 12.08 -6.45 9.06
C GLN A 46 12.63 -6.48 10.49
N GLY A 47 12.82 -7.66 11.05
CA GLY A 47 13.36 -7.83 12.41
C GLY A 47 12.55 -7.09 13.48
N GLY A 48 11.22 -7.11 13.35
CA GLY A 48 10.30 -6.41 14.26
C GLY A 48 10.24 -4.89 14.11
N LYS A 49 11.02 -4.29 13.19
CA LYS A 49 11.04 -2.83 12.96
C LYS A 49 10.33 -2.47 11.66
N VAL A 50 9.54 -1.40 11.69
CA VAL A 50 8.96 -0.80 10.48
C VAL A 50 10.07 -0.08 9.72
N LYS A 51 10.35 -0.52 8.49
CA LYS A 51 11.36 0.08 7.62
C LYS A 51 10.75 1.13 6.70
N THR A 52 9.56 0.83 6.16
CA THR A 52 8.85 1.67 5.19
C THR A 52 7.35 1.67 5.49
N THR A 53 6.71 2.81 5.26
CA THR A 53 5.25 2.92 5.23
C THR A 53 4.81 3.57 3.93
N ALA A 54 3.69 3.11 3.37
CA ALA A 54 3.08 3.71 2.20
C ALA A 54 1.61 4.07 2.47
N ARG A 55 1.15 5.14 1.82
CA ARG A 55 -0.25 5.50 1.68
C ARG A 55 -0.52 5.72 0.22
N THR A 56 -1.66 5.26 -0.27
CA THR A 56 -2.05 5.46 -1.66
C THR A 56 -3.56 5.49 -1.77
N ARG A 57 -4.04 5.99 -2.90
CA ARG A 57 -5.43 5.90 -3.30
C ARG A 57 -5.53 4.96 -4.50
N PHE A 58 -6.60 4.18 -4.57
CA PHE A 58 -6.96 3.46 -5.78
C PHE A 58 -8.30 3.94 -6.28
N PHE A 59 -8.41 4.15 -7.58
CA PHE A 59 -9.67 4.50 -8.23
C PHE A 59 -10.21 3.28 -8.98
N GLU A 60 -11.42 2.84 -8.63
CA GLU A 60 -12.15 1.79 -9.35
C GLU A 60 -12.48 2.29 -10.76
N THR A 61 -12.14 1.49 -11.76
CA THR A 61 -12.49 1.70 -13.15
C THR A 61 -13.50 0.64 -13.58
N ARG A 62 -14.60 1.06 -14.19
CA ARG A 62 -15.50 0.13 -14.89
C ARG A 62 -14.84 -0.21 -16.22
N MET A 63 -14.59 -1.49 -16.48
CA MET A 63 -14.28 -1.93 -17.84
C MET A 63 -15.47 -1.56 -18.73
N ALA A 64 -15.19 -0.79 -19.79
CA ALA A 64 -16.16 -0.41 -20.81
C ALA A 64 -16.62 -1.64 -21.61
#